data_AF-B0WP14-F1
#
_entry.id   AF-B0WP14-F1
#
_cell.length_a   1.000
_cell.length_b   1.000
_cell.length_c   1.000
_cell.angle_alpha   90.00
_cell.angle_beta   90.00
_cell.angle_gamma   90.00
#
_symmetry.space_group_name_H-M   'P 1'
#
loop_
_entity.id
_entity.type
_entity.pdbx_description
1 polymer ?
#
loop_
_entity_poly.entity_id
_entity_poly.type
_entity_poly.pdbx_seq_one_letter_code
_entity_poly.pdbx_strand_id
1 'polypeptide(L)'
;MERFTFVILVLFLKLLGPSDGALTKKGEISLSKTTAQIDAMLPNEMKAFAKEAMTACKDAQAGYKETCDKIYYSVKCVAEFNKDAFLFP
;
A
#
# COMPACT_ATOMS: atom_id res chain seq x y z
N MET A 1 0.97 13.86 -10.69
CA MET A 1 -0.18 13.72 -9.75
C MET A 1 -1.17 12.65 -10.23
N GLU A 2 -1.55 12.60 -11.51
CA GLU A 2 -2.54 11.63 -12.05
C GLU A 2 -2.12 10.14 -11.98
N ARG A 3 -0.85 9.81 -12.27
CA ARG A 3 -0.35 8.42 -12.24
C ARG A 3 -0.20 7.82 -10.85
N PHE A 4 -0.03 8.66 -9.82
CA PHE A 4 0.20 8.18 -8.46
C PHE A 4 -1.11 7.84 -7.74
N THR A 5 -2.13 8.68 -7.92
CA THR A 5 -3.50 8.35 -7.52
C THR A 5 -3.93 7.02 -8.14
N PHE A 6 -3.52 6.74 -9.38
CA PHE A 6 -3.80 5.47 -10.03
C PHE A 6 -3.10 4.28 -9.35
N VAL A 7 -1.81 4.37 -9.01
CA VAL A 7 -1.10 3.30 -8.29
C VAL A 7 -1.69 3.06 -6.91
N ILE A 8 -1.97 4.13 -6.17
CA ILE A 8 -2.60 4.08 -4.83
C ILE A 8 -4.01 3.46 -4.92
N LEU A 9 -4.82 3.87 -5.88
CA LEU A 9 -6.17 3.35 -6.10
C LEU A 9 -6.13 1.88 -6.54
N VAL A 10 -5.20 1.51 -7.42
CA VAL A 10 -5.01 0.12 -7.85
C VAL A 10 -4.56 -0.74 -6.67
N LEU A 11 -3.62 -0.26 -5.84
CA LEU A 11 -3.19 -0.97 -4.63
C LEU A 11 -4.38 -1.15 -3.67
N PHE A 12 -5.16 -0.10 -3.44
CA PHE A 12 -6.36 -0.12 -2.60
C PHE A 12 -7.42 -1.12 -3.12
N LEU A 13 -7.71 -1.10 -4.42
CA LEU A 13 -8.62 -2.04 -5.08
C LEU A 13 -8.10 -3.49 -5.02
N LYS A 14 -6.78 -3.68 -5.14
CA LYS A 14 -6.16 -5.02 -5.05
C LYS A 14 -6.19 -5.57 -3.63
N LEU A 15 -5.99 -4.71 -2.63
CA LEU A 15 -6.09 -5.07 -1.21
C LEU A 15 -7.48 -5.57 -0.84
N LEU A 16 -8.52 -4.96 -1.41
CA LEU A 16 -9.92 -5.35 -1.23
C LEU A 16 -10.37 -6.52 -2.13
N GLY A 17 -9.55 -6.91 -3.11
CA GLY A 17 -9.92 -7.89 -4.12
C GLY A 17 -9.94 -9.34 -3.58
N PRO A 18 -10.93 -10.18 -3.98
CA PRO A 18 -11.07 -11.54 -3.48
C PRO A 18 -10.01 -12.52 -3.98
N SER A 19 -9.32 -12.23 -5.09
CA SER A 19 -8.41 -13.17 -5.76
C SER A 19 -6.92 -12.97 -5.41
N ASP A 20 -6.52 -11.79 -4.95
CA ASP A 20 -5.11 -11.45 -4.65
C ASP A 20 -4.99 -10.43 -3.50
N GLY A 21 -5.95 -10.45 -2.58
CA GLY A 21 -5.98 -9.53 -1.44
C GLY A 21 -4.75 -9.71 -0.55
N ALA A 22 -4.05 -8.61 -0.23
CA ALA A 22 -3.01 -8.64 0.78
C ALA A 22 -3.58 -8.74 2.21
N LEU A 23 -4.90 -8.80 2.35
CA LEU A 23 -5.56 -9.01 3.62
C LEU A 23 -5.37 -10.45 4.12
N THR A 24 -5.14 -10.58 5.42
CA THR A 24 -5.24 -11.85 6.13
C THR A 24 -6.71 -12.22 6.31
N LYS A 25 -6.98 -13.46 6.74
CA LYS A 25 -8.33 -13.89 7.16
C LYS A 25 -8.91 -13.04 8.30
N LYS A 26 -8.08 -12.23 8.97
CA LYS A 26 -8.45 -11.28 10.04
C LYS A 26 -8.69 -9.85 9.52
N GLY A 27 -8.61 -9.61 8.22
CA GLY A 27 -8.77 -8.27 7.64
C GLY A 27 -7.57 -7.36 7.87
N GLU A 28 -6.40 -7.91 8.18
CA GLU A 28 -5.16 -7.16 8.39
C GLU A 28 -4.28 -7.20 7.13
N ILE A 29 -3.62 -6.09 6.81
CA ILE A 29 -2.73 -5.99 5.66
C ILE A 29 -1.44 -6.77 5.96
N SER A 30 -1.17 -7.78 5.15
CA SER A 30 0.08 -8.54 5.18
C SER A 30 1.16 -7.82 4.40
N LEU A 31 2.16 -7.29 5.11
CA LEU A 31 3.35 -6.68 4.51
C LEU A 31 3.98 -7.57 3.43
N SER A 32 4.11 -8.87 3.66
CA SER A 32 4.76 -9.78 2.71
C SER A 32 3.99 -9.86 1.38
N LYS A 33 2.66 -9.90 1.42
CA LYS A 33 1.82 -9.94 0.22
C LYS A 33 1.82 -8.60 -0.50
N THR A 34 1.70 -7.50 0.24
CA THR A 34 1.73 -6.16 -0.35
C THR A 34 3.10 -5.86 -0.96
N THR A 35 4.18 -6.32 -0.34
CA THR A 35 5.55 -6.21 -0.87
C THR A 35 5.72 -7.01 -2.17
N ALA A 36 5.17 -8.21 -2.25
CA ALA A 36 5.18 -9.01 -3.47
C ALA A 36 4.38 -8.31 -4.60
N GLN A 37 3.23 -7.71 -4.27
CA GLN A 37 2.44 -6.92 -5.21
C GLN A 37 3.18 -5.66 -5.68
N ILE A 38 3.88 -4.98 -4.78
CA ILE A 38 4.75 -3.85 -5.11
C ILE A 38 5.84 -4.29 -6.09
N ASP A 39 6.45 -5.46 -5.86
CA ASP A 39 7.50 -5.98 -6.75
C ASP A 39 6.97 -6.33 -8.14
N ALA A 40 5.72 -6.81 -8.22
CA ALA A 40 5.07 -7.15 -9.48
C ALA A 40 4.51 -5.92 -10.24
N MET A 41 4.11 -4.85 -9.54
CA MET A 41 3.43 -3.70 -10.14
C MET A 41 4.29 -2.46 -10.30
N LEU A 42 5.24 -2.21 -9.40
CA LEU A 42 6.09 -1.01 -9.45
C LEU A 42 7.39 -1.28 -10.23
N PRO A 43 7.89 -0.29 -10.97
CA PRO A 43 9.21 -0.34 -11.57
C PRO A 43 10.33 -0.34 -10.51
N ASN A 44 11.49 -0.91 -10.84
CA ASN A 44 12.59 -1.16 -9.89
C ASN A 44 13.06 0.07 -9.12
N GLU A 45 13.04 1.26 -9.72
CA GLU A 45 13.41 2.52 -9.04
C GLU A 45 12.52 2.85 -7.84
N MET A 46 11.23 2.47 -7.88
CA MET A 46 10.27 2.81 -6.84
C MET A 46 10.03 1.67 -5.84
N LYS A 47 10.49 0.44 -6.15
CA LYS A 47 10.32 -0.73 -5.27
C LYS A 47 11.01 -0.53 -3.92
N ALA A 48 12.23 0.01 -3.92
CA ALA A 48 13.00 0.25 -2.71
C ALA A 48 12.24 1.22 -1.79
N PHE A 49 11.76 2.32 -2.36
CA PHE A 49 10.98 3.32 -1.65
C PHE A 49 9.66 2.77 -1.11
N ALA A 50 8.88 2.07 -1.95
CA ALA A 50 7.60 1.50 -1.54
C ALA A 50 7.75 0.44 -0.43
N LYS A 51 8.83 -0.35 -0.45
CA LYS A 51 9.17 -1.31 0.62
C LYS A 51 9.50 -0.59 1.93
N GLU A 52 10.24 0.51 1.85
CA GLU A 52 10.58 1.33 3.02
C GLU A 52 9.33 1.99 3.62
N ALA A 53 8.49 2.60 2.78
CA ALA A 53 7.23 3.22 3.19
C ALA A 53 6.27 2.21 3.82
N MET A 54 6.15 1.01 3.23
CA MET A 54 5.35 -0.07 3.81
C MET A 54 5.85 -0.48 5.19
N THR A 55 7.17 -0.60 5.36
CA THR A 55 7.78 -0.95 6.65
C THR A 55 7.52 0.11 7.71
N ALA A 56 7.61 1.39 7.33
CA ALA A 56 7.29 2.52 8.21
C ALA A 56 5.80 2.61 8.57
N CYS A 57 4.92 2.24 7.64
CA CYS A 57 3.47 2.36 7.79
C CYS A 57 2.76 1.08 8.26
N LYS A 58 3.51 0.03 8.63
CA LYS A 58 2.95 -1.27 9.02
C LYS A 58 2.00 -1.19 10.22
N ASP A 59 2.26 -0.26 11.12
CA ASP A 59 1.51 -0.05 12.36
C ASP A 59 0.34 0.93 12.17
N ALA A 60 0.21 1.56 11.00
CA ALA A 60 -0.87 2.51 10.71
C ALA A 60 -2.26 1.86 10.76
N GLN A 61 -2.36 0.54 10.51
CA GLN A 61 -3.60 -0.22 10.66
C GLN A 61 -3.98 -0.55 12.11
N ALA A 62 -3.06 -0.44 13.09
CA ALA A 62 -3.27 -0.93 14.45
C ALA A 62 -4.36 -0.18 15.22
N GLY A 63 -4.62 1.09 14.85
CA GLY A 63 -5.66 1.93 15.46
C GLY A 63 -7.09 1.70 14.95
N TYR A 64 -7.26 0.88 13.91
CA TYR A 64 -8.53 0.77 13.18
C TYR A 64 -9.14 -0.63 13.32
N LYS A 65 -10.45 -0.69 13.59
CA LYS A 65 -11.20 -1.95 13.69
C LYS A 65 -11.71 -2.42 12.33
N GLU A 66 -12.22 -1.50 11.52
CA GLU A 66 -12.75 -1.80 10.21
C GLU A 66 -11.64 -2.07 9.20
N THR A 67 -11.82 -3.12 8.40
CA THR A 67 -10.88 -3.53 7.37
C THR A 67 -10.61 -2.40 6.36
N CYS A 68 -11.66 -1.70 5.93
CA CYS A 68 -11.52 -0.59 4.98
C CYS A 68 -10.73 0.59 5.56
N ASP A 69 -10.92 0.90 6.86
CA ASP A 69 -10.16 1.95 7.54
C ASP A 69 -8.69 1.55 7.69
N LYS A 70 -8.42 0.32 8.16
CA LYS A 70 -7.04 -0.21 8.25
C LYS A 70 -6.28 -0.02 6.94
N ILE A 71 -6.93 -0.33 5.82
CA ILE A 71 -6.37 -0.17 4.47
C ILE A 71 -6.19 1.31 4.13
N TYR A 72 -7.22 2.12 4.31
CA TYR A 72 -7.20 3.53 3.96
C TYR A 72 -6.08 4.28 4.68
N TYR A 73 -5.94 4.09 5.99
CA TYR A 73 -4.93 4.77 6.78
C TYR A 73 -3.52 4.25 6.53
N SER A 74 -3.35 2.96 6.23
CA SER A 74 -2.05 2.41 5.83
C SER A 74 -1.59 2.94 4.48
N VAL A 75 -2.49 2.99 3.51
CA VAL A 75 -2.21 3.53 2.17
C VAL A 75 -1.98 5.04 2.22
N LYS A 76 -2.76 5.76 3.04
CA LYS A 76 -2.54 7.18 3.32
C LYS A 76 -1.15 7.43 3.93
N CYS A 77 -0.74 6.63 4.91
CA CYS A 77 0.59 6.73 5.50
C CYS A 77 1.68 6.56 4.44
N VAL A 78 1.57 5.57 3.56
CA VAL A 78 2.53 5.34 2.48
C VAL A 78 2.57 6.52 1.50
N ALA A 79 1.41 7.10 1.18
CA ALA A 79 1.31 8.27 0.32
C ALA A 79 1.91 9.53 0.94
N GLU A 80 1.81 9.68 2.25
CA GLU A 80 2.37 10.83 2.98
C GLU A 80 3.83 10.64 3.39
N PHE A 81 4.36 9.41 3.33
CA PHE A 81 5.72 9.07 3.77
C PHE A 81 6.80 9.84 2.98
N ASN A 82 6.61 10.09 1.69
CA ASN A 82 7.48 11.01 0.95
C ASN A 82 6.76 11.62 -0.27
N LYS A 83 6.23 12.82 -0.05
CA LYS A 83 5.44 13.59 -1.05
C LYS A 83 6.23 13.94 -2.32
N ASP A 84 7.56 14.01 -2.22
CA ASP A 84 8.46 14.39 -3.33
C ASP A 84 8.95 13.20 -4.18
N ALA A 85 9.15 12.03 -3.58
CA ALA A 85 9.54 10.81 -4.29
C ALA A 85 8.39 10.20 -5.13
N PHE A 86 7.18 10.72 -4.94
CA PHE A 86 5.94 10.31 -5.60
C PHE A 86 5.66 11.07 -6.91
N LEU A 87 6.71 11.57 -7.58
CA LEU A 87 6.63 12.17 -8.90
C LEU A 87 7.09 11.14 -9.95
N PHE A 88 6.12 10.42 -10.50
CA PHE A 88 6.30 9.64 -11.72
C PHE A 88 6.28 10.60 -12.93
N PRO A 89 7.22 10.52 -13.88
CA PRO A 89 7.14 11.28 -15.14
C PRO A 89 5.90 10.89 -15.99
#